data_AF-A0AAT9REN6-F1
#
_entry.id   AF-A0AAT9REN6-F1
#
_cell.length_a   1.000
_cell.length_b   1.000
_cell.length_c   1.000
_cell.angle_alpha   90.00
_cell.angle_beta   90.00
_cell.angle_gamma   90.00
#
_symmetry.space_group_name_H-M   'P 1'
#
loop_
_entity.id
_entity.type
_entity.pdbx_description
1 polymer ?
#
loop_
_entity_poly.entity_id
_entity_poly.type
_entity_poly.pdbx_seq_one_letter_code
_entity_poly.pdbx_strand_id
1 'polypeptide(L)'
;MTYDTGFVAHGRISREHFDTAVVRRELAVIRDDLHCNAVQIIGGAPDRLELAAGVAAELGLEVWFSPYPLELDPEQILTLFHDCAARAERLRQQGAAVVFVAGVELSVMNRGFLPGESPEGRVEQLMSRPERRAEAMRELGVRINTFLRDAAATVRERFQGKLTYASIQFEQVDWTFFDIVTYELIRSAEVADRFRDAVRTLAQGPKPLAITGFGTAAYRGAGDRGGRVLEVVEHDPQTKAPVRLNGIYERDEAGQAAYLSELLEIFETEGVDSAFVFLFALPGYPHRPDGDPRDDLDRAGLGIVKLLEGHRGQTYPDMEWEPKAAFAAVAQRYRR
;
A
#
# COMPACT_ATOMS: atom_id res chain seq x y z
N MET A 1 -3.41 5.29 7.75
CA MET A 1 -3.69 3.85 7.50
C MET A 1 -4.00 3.62 6.03
N THR A 2 -3.60 2.49 5.44
CA THR A 2 -3.98 2.12 4.06
C THR A 2 -5.20 1.20 4.05
N TYR A 3 -6.20 1.52 3.24
CA TYR A 3 -7.48 0.81 3.12
C TYR A 3 -7.70 0.31 1.69
N ASP A 4 -7.78 -1.01 1.54
CA ASP A 4 -7.92 -1.69 0.25
C ASP A 4 -9.39 -1.85 -0.18
N THR A 5 -9.71 -1.29 -1.35
CA THR A 5 -11.03 -1.41 -1.99
C THR A 5 -11.12 -2.55 -3.01
N GLY A 6 -10.00 -3.21 -3.29
CA GLY A 6 -9.82 -4.30 -4.23
C GLY A 6 -8.89 -3.89 -5.37
N PHE A 7 -7.82 -4.66 -5.56
CA PHE A 7 -6.94 -4.57 -6.73
C PHE A 7 -7.59 -5.23 -7.93
N VAL A 8 -7.42 -4.63 -9.11
CA VAL A 8 -7.93 -5.19 -10.37
C VAL A 8 -6.76 -5.68 -11.22
N ALA A 9 -6.71 -6.98 -11.49
CA ALA A 9 -5.72 -7.58 -12.37
C ALA A 9 -6.40 -8.65 -13.24
N HIS A 10 -6.09 -8.67 -14.54
CA HIS A 10 -6.64 -9.62 -15.51
C HIS A 10 -8.19 -9.74 -15.46
N GLY A 11 -8.88 -8.61 -15.25
CA GLY A 11 -10.35 -8.55 -15.17
C GLY A 11 -10.96 -9.11 -13.88
N ARG A 12 -10.14 -9.47 -12.88
CA ARG A 12 -10.58 -9.94 -11.56
C ARG A 12 -10.29 -8.88 -10.50
N ILE A 13 -11.14 -8.82 -9.49
CA ILE A 13 -10.96 -7.94 -8.34
C ILE A 13 -10.62 -8.76 -7.09
N SER A 14 -9.58 -8.38 -6.34
CA SER A 14 -9.10 -9.14 -5.16
C SER A 14 -10.12 -9.17 -4.01
N ARG A 15 -10.93 -8.12 -3.90
CA ARG A 15 -12.00 -7.99 -2.91
C ARG A 15 -13.34 -8.23 -3.61
N GLU A 16 -13.85 -9.45 -3.63
CA GLU A 16 -15.11 -9.76 -4.33
C GLU A 16 -16.30 -9.01 -3.71
N HIS A 17 -16.44 -9.13 -2.38
CA HIS A 17 -17.52 -8.50 -1.61
C HIS A 17 -17.13 -7.10 -1.13
N PHE A 18 -17.96 -6.10 -1.44
CA PHE A 18 -17.71 -4.70 -1.07
C PHE A 18 -18.99 -4.02 -0.60
N ASP A 19 -19.36 -4.33 0.64
CA ASP A 19 -20.53 -3.75 1.30
C ASP A 19 -20.19 -2.36 1.87
N THR A 20 -20.99 -1.36 1.52
CA THR A 20 -20.82 0.02 1.99
C THR A 20 -20.97 0.17 3.51
N ALA A 21 -21.83 -0.63 4.15
CA ALA A 21 -21.98 -0.61 5.60
C ALA A 21 -20.72 -1.12 6.30
N VAL A 22 -20.09 -2.17 5.74
CA VAL A 22 -18.80 -2.68 6.21
C VAL A 22 -17.71 -1.63 6.01
N VAL A 23 -17.62 -1.03 4.81
CA VAL A 23 -16.65 0.04 4.51
C VAL A 23 -16.75 1.19 5.51
N ARG A 24 -17.97 1.68 5.78
CA ARG A 24 -18.18 2.77 6.75
C ARG A 24 -17.75 2.38 8.15
N ARG A 25 -18.05 1.15 8.58
CA ARG A 25 -17.71 0.70 9.92
C ARG A 25 -16.21 0.45 10.07
N GLU A 26 -15.55 -0.11 9.07
CA GLU A 26 -14.08 -0.26 9.03
C GLU A 26 -13.38 1.11 9.07
N LEU A 27 -13.84 2.09 8.27
CA LEU A 27 -13.29 3.46 8.30
C LEU A 27 -13.56 4.18 9.62
N ALA A 28 -14.70 3.93 10.28
CA ALA A 28 -14.97 4.45 11.62
C ALA A 28 -14.01 3.85 12.65
N VAL A 29 -13.74 2.54 12.60
CA VAL A 29 -12.73 1.89 13.45
C VAL A 29 -11.33 2.47 13.19
N ILE A 30 -10.98 2.73 11.93
CA ILE A 30 -9.71 3.36 11.56
C ILE A 30 -9.58 4.76 12.20
N ARG A 31 -10.64 5.55 12.20
CA ARG A 31 -10.64 6.87 12.83
C ARG A 31 -10.61 6.78 14.36
N ASP A 32 -11.56 6.05 14.94
CA ASP A 32 -11.89 6.12 16.37
C ASP A 32 -10.98 5.23 17.22
N ASP A 33 -10.70 4.01 16.75
CA ASP A 33 -10.01 2.99 17.54
C ASP A 33 -8.51 2.94 17.21
N LEU A 34 -8.15 3.18 15.95
CA LEU A 34 -6.75 3.33 15.50
C LEU A 34 -6.24 4.78 15.59
N HIS A 35 -7.08 5.75 15.95
CA HIS A 35 -6.72 7.17 16.10
C HIS A 35 -6.17 7.81 14.82
N CYS A 36 -6.48 7.27 13.64
CA CYS A 36 -6.02 7.84 12.38
C CYS A 36 -6.76 9.13 12.05
N ASN A 37 -6.03 10.13 11.55
CA ASN A 37 -6.56 11.36 10.97
C ASN A 37 -6.58 11.35 9.43
N ALA A 38 -5.87 10.40 8.79
CA ALA A 38 -5.78 10.24 7.35
C ALA A 38 -5.84 8.76 6.93
N VAL A 39 -6.41 8.52 5.75
CA VAL A 39 -6.50 7.19 5.13
C VAL A 39 -6.08 7.25 3.66
N GLN A 40 -5.22 6.32 3.26
CA GLN A 40 -4.92 6.07 1.85
C GLN A 40 -5.87 5.02 1.32
N ILE A 41 -6.76 5.43 0.42
CA ILE A 41 -7.74 4.55 -0.23
C ILE A 41 -7.10 4.03 -1.51
N ILE A 42 -6.82 2.73 -1.55
CA ILE A 42 -6.18 2.07 -2.69
C ILE A 42 -7.13 1.10 -3.38
N GLY A 43 -6.89 0.84 -4.67
CA GLY A 43 -7.62 -0.15 -5.46
C GLY A 43 -7.65 0.17 -6.95
N GLY A 44 -8.14 -0.78 -7.73
CA GLY A 44 -8.17 -0.71 -9.20
C GLY A 44 -9.50 -0.22 -9.80
N ALA A 45 -10.57 -0.12 -8.99
CA ALA A 45 -11.90 0.25 -9.46
C ALA A 45 -12.28 1.69 -9.02
N PRO A 46 -12.42 2.65 -9.96
CA PRO A 46 -12.73 4.06 -9.64
C PRO A 46 -13.98 4.25 -8.80
N ASP A 47 -15.05 3.50 -9.07
CA ASP A 47 -16.31 3.62 -8.32
C ASP A 47 -16.15 3.20 -6.85
N ARG A 48 -15.32 2.18 -6.56
CA ARG A 48 -15.05 1.73 -5.19
C ARG A 48 -14.12 2.68 -4.45
N LEU A 49 -13.13 3.24 -5.14
CA LEU A 49 -12.28 4.30 -4.61
C LEU A 49 -13.11 5.52 -4.21
N GLU A 50 -13.98 6.01 -5.10
CA GLU A 50 -14.85 7.17 -4.81
C GLU A 50 -15.80 6.90 -3.65
N LEU A 51 -16.40 5.71 -3.59
CA LEU A 51 -17.29 5.32 -2.50
C LEU A 51 -16.57 5.33 -1.15
N ALA A 52 -15.43 4.64 -1.04
CA ALA A 52 -14.69 4.59 0.22
C ALA A 52 -14.11 5.96 0.61
N ALA A 53 -13.63 6.73 -0.39
CA ALA A 53 -13.14 8.09 -0.20
C ALA A 53 -14.24 9.05 0.29
N GLY A 54 -15.46 8.96 -0.26
CA GLY A 54 -16.60 9.74 0.21
C GLY A 54 -16.97 9.42 1.65
N VAL A 55 -17.01 8.13 2.01
CA VAL A 55 -17.26 7.70 3.39
C VAL A 55 -16.15 8.17 4.34
N ALA A 56 -14.89 8.09 3.94
CA ALA A 56 -13.77 8.60 4.74
C ALA A 56 -13.87 10.12 4.97
N ALA A 57 -14.20 10.88 3.93
CA ALA A 57 -14.40 12.31 4.00
C ALA A 57 -15.57 12.70 4.93
N GLU A 58 -16.71 12.00 4.86
CA GLU A 58 -17.84 12.20 5.79
C GLU A 58 -17.47 11.92 7.25
N LEU A 59 -16.55 10.98 7.48
CA LEU A 59 -16.03 10.67 8.81
C LEU A 59 -14.96 11.68 9.29
N GLY A 60 -14.57 12.63 8.44
CA GLY A 60 -13.59 13.68 8.77
C GLY A 60 -12.13 13.27 8.60
N LEU A 61 -11.85 12.16 7.89
CA LEU A 61 -10.49 11.75 7.57
C LEU A 61 -9.96 12.53 6.37
N GLU A 62 -8.68 12.93 6.39
CA GLU A 62 -7.97 13.31 5.16
C GLU A 62 -7.86 12.09 4.24
N VAL A 63 -8.17 12.29 2.96
CA VAL A 63 -8.21 11.21 1.97
C VAL A 63 -7.01 11.28 1.05
N TRP A 64 -6.21 10.23 1.05
CA TRP A 64 -5.21 9.97 0.03
C TRP A 64 -5.82 9.06 -1.04
N PHE A 65 -6.34 9.69 -2.09
CA PHE A 65 -7.04 9.02 -3.20
C PHE A 65 -6.00 8.41 -4.14
N SER A 66 -5.86 7.09 -4.11
CA SER A 66 -4.71 6.39 -4.67
C SER A 66 -5.14 5.27 -5.64
N PRO A 67 -5.49 5.59 -6.90
CA PRO A 67 -5.69 4.57 -7.92
C PRO A 67 -4.45 3.68 -8.06
N TYR A 68 -4.69 2.37 -8.06
CA TYR A 68 -3.64 1.35 -8.06
C TYR A 68 -3.73 0.48 -9.33
N PRO A 69 -3.21 0.97 -10.47
CA PRO A 69 -3.20 0.20 -11.72
C PRO A 69 -2.23 -0.99 -11.60
N LEU A 70 -2.65 -2.14 -12.12
CA LEU A 70 -1.83 -3.35 -12.20
C LEU A 70 -1.88 -3.91 -13.63
N GLU A 71 -0.71 -4.26 -14.16
CA GLU A 71 -0.56 -4.87 -15.49
C GLU A 71 -1.21 -4.08 -16.64
N LEU A 72 -1.28 -2.76 -16.50
CA LEU A 72 -1.77 -1.84 -17.52
C LEU A 72 -0.62 -1.23 -18.33
N ASP A 73 -0.94 -0.80 -19.54
CA ASP A 73 -0.04 0.02 -20.37
C ASP A 73 -0.21 1.52 -20.04
N PRO A 74 0.82 2.37 -20.28
CA PRO A 74 0.81 3.79 -19.90
C PRO A 74 -0.45 4.57 -20.29
N GLU A 75 -0.98 4.38 -21.49
CA GLU A 75 -2.20 5.07 -21.96
C GLU A 75 -3.45 4.73 -21.13
N GLN A 76 -3.56 3.46 -20.71
CA GLN A 76 -4.66 3.00 -19.87
C GLN A 76 -4.55 3.58 -18.46
N ILE A 77 -3.31 3.73 -17.94
CA ILE A 77 -3.06 4.35 -16.66
C ILE A 77 -3.45 5.83 -16.69
N LEU A 78 -3.08 6.58 -17.74
CA LEU A 78 -3.48 7.98 -17.88
C LEU A 78 -5.01 8.14 -17.95
N THR A 79 -5.69 7.24 -18.67
CA THR A 79 -7.16 7.22 -18.73
C THR A 79 -7.77 7.00 -17.34
N LEU A 80 -7.23 6.05 -16.57
CA LEU A 80 -7.65 5.80 -15.18
C LEU A 80 -7.42 7.02 -14.29
N PHE A 81 -6.24 7.65 -14.39
CA PHE A 81 -5.91 8.82 -13.59
C PHE A 81 -6.78 10.03 -13.92
N HIS A 82 -7.10 10.25 -15.20
CA HIS A 82 -8.02 11.32 -15.60
C HIS A 82 -9.41 11.14 -14.97
N ASP A 83 -9.99 9.92 -15.00
CA ASP A 83 -11.27 9.66 -14.33
C ASP A 83 -11.16 9.89 -12.83
N CYS A 84 -10.23 9.19 -12.16
CA CYS A 84 -10.02 9.30 -10.72
C CYS A 84 -9.76 10.74 -10.25
N ALA A 85 -9.04 11.55 -11.02
CA ALA A 85 -8.79 12.96 -10.71
C ALA A 85 -10.10 13.78 -10.69
N ALA A 86 -11.02 13.52 -11.62
CA ALA A 86 -12.34 14.16 -11.60
C ALA A 86 -13.18 13.72 -10.38
N ARG A 87 -13.04 12.48 -9.92
CA ARG A 87 -13.73 11.97 -8.71
C ARG A 87 -13.16 12.60 -7.44
N ALA A 88 -11.84 12.62 -7.32
CA ALA A 88 -11.13 13.27 -6.21
C ALA A 88 -11.46 14.77 -6.13
N GLU A 89 -11.59 15.45 -7.27
CA GLU A 89 -11.97 16.87 -7.30
C GLU A 89 -13.40 17.11 -6.80
N ARG A 90 -14.37 16.22 -7.11
CA ARG A 90 -15.73 16.32 -6.56
C ARG A 90 -15.73 16.30 -5.04
N LEU A 91 -14.99 15.36 -4.44
CA LEU A 91 -14.85 15.26 -2.98
C LEU A 91 -14.21 16.53 -2.40
N ARG A 92 -13.16 17.05 -3.05
CA ARG A 92 -12.49 18.29 -2.63
C ARG A 92 -13.44 19.50 -2.68
N GLN A 93 -14.25 19.62 -3.74
CA GLN A 93 -15.24 20.69 -3.88
C GLN A 93 -16.37 20.61 -2.85
N GLN A 94 -16.62 19.43 -2.29
CA GLN A 94 -17.53 19.21 -1.17
C GLN A 94 -16.90 19.53 0.20
N GLY A 95 -15.63 19.93 0.23
CA GLY A 95 -14.91 20.36 1.44
C GLY A 95 -13.95 19.32 2.03
N ALA A 96 -13.79 18.17 1.39
CA ALA A 96 -12.84 17.14 1.85
C ALA A 96 -11.38 17.59 1.64
N ALA A 97 -10.52 17.26 2.60
CA ALA A 97 -9.07 17.32 2.41
C ALA A 97 -8.64 16.10 1.58
N VAL A 98 -8.14 16.33 0.36
CA VAL A 98 -7.78 15.27 -0.58
C VAL A 98 -6.37 15.47 -1.11
N VAL A 99 -5.57 14.40 -1.06
CA VAL A 99 -4.30 14.23 -1.77
C VAL A 99 -4.51 13.19 -2.86
N PHE A 100 -4.12 13.48 -4.10
CA PHE A 100 -4.13 12.50 -5.18
C PHE A 100 -2.77 11.80 -5.27
N VAL A 101 -2.76 10.47 -5.24
CA VAL A 101 -1.55 9.65 -5.41
C VAL A 101 -1.57 9.07 -6.83
N ALA A 102 -0.67 9.55 -7.69
CA ALA A 102 -0.60 9.19 -9.11
C ALA A 102 0.03 7.82 -9.36
N GLY A 103 -0.47 6.80 -8.66
CA GLY A 103 0.02 5.42 -8.73
C GLY A 103 1.06 5.07 -7.68
N VAL A 104 1.35 3.78 -7.62
CA VAL A 104 2.22 3.14 -6.64
C VAL A 104 3.13 2.16 -7.38
N GLU A 105 4.44 2.35 -7.25
CA GLU A 105 5.49 1.51 -7.85
C GLU A 105 5.24 1.15 -9.33
N LEU A 106 4.85 2.14 -10.14
CA LEU A 106 4.36 1.90 -11.50
C LEU A 106 5.38 1.16 -12.37
N SER A 107 6.68 1.39 -12.14
CA SER A 107 7.73 0.73 -12.91
C SER A 107 7.74 -0.79 -12.80
N VAL A 108 7.32 -1.33 -11.66
CA VAL A 108 7.28 -2.78 -11.39
C VAL A 108 5.86 -3.34 -11.52
N MET A 109 4.83 -2.55 -11.21
CA MET A 109 3.44 -3.01 -11.21
C MET A 109 2.80 -3.00 -12.61
N ASN A 110 3.38 -2.28 -13.57
CA ASN A 110 2.78 -2.04 -14.88
C ASN A 110 3.76 -2.28 -16.03
N ARG A 111 3.22 -2.35 -17.24
CA ARG A 111 3.97 -2.62 -18.47
C ARG A 111 4.62 -1.35 -19.00
N GLY A 112 5.61 -1.53 -19.88
CA GLY A 112 6.24 -0.43 -20.63
C GLY A 112 7.42 0.25 -19.93
N PHE A 113 7.63 0.03 -18.64
CA PHE A 113 8.74 0.63 -17.89
C PHE A 113 9.96 -0.29 -17.80
N LEU A 114 9.77 -1.46 -17.18
CA LEU A 114 10.77 -2.53 -17.08
C LEU A 114 10.40 -3.73 -17.95
N PRO A 115 11.39 -4.45 -18.50
CA PRO A 115 11.14 -5.73 -19.18
C PRO A 115 10.72 -6.79 -18.16
N GLY A 116 9.74 -7.64 -18.54
CA GLY A 116 9.23 -8.72 -17.70
C GLY A 116 7.70 -8.84 -17.76
N GLU A 117 7.21 -10.07 -17.65
CA GLU A 117 5.78 -10.42 -17.74
C GLU A 117 5.07 -10.41 -16.38
N SER A 118 5.81 -10.18 -15.28
CA SER A 118 5.26 -10.03 -13.92
C SER A 118 6.09 -9.04 -13.12
N PRO A 119 5.56 -8.50 -12.00
CA PRO A 119 6.33 -7.62 -11.11
C PRO A 119 7.63 -8.27 -10.63
N GLU A 120 7.59 -9.56 -10.25
CA GLU A 120 8.77 -10.31 -9.81
C GLU A 120 9.78 -10.45 -10.94
N GLY A 121 9.33 -10.79 -12.15
CA GLY A 121 10.20 -10.91 -13.31
C GLY A 121 10.87 -9.58 -13.68
N ARG A 122 10.17 -8.45 -13.53
CA ARG A 122 10.73 -7.10 -13.74
C ARG A 122 11.83 -6.79 -12.74
N VAL A 123 11.60 -7.09 -11.47
CA VAL A 123 12.61 -6.89 -10.41
C VAL A 123 13.80 -7.84 -10.60
N GLU A 124 13.55 -9.13 -10.82
CA GLU A 124 14.60 -10.12 -11.06
C GLU A 124 15.48 -9.72 -12.24
N GLN A 125 14.87 -9.33 -13.35
CA GLN A 125 15.61 -8.92 -14.54
C GLN A 125 16.48 -7.68 -14.27
N LEU A 126 15.94 -6.67 -13.55
CA LEU A 126 16.70 -5.47 -13.15
C LEU A 126 17.89 -5.81 -12.24
N MET A 127 17.73 -6.81 -11.36
CA MET A 127 18.76 -7.20 -10.38
C MET A 127 19.76 -8.23 -10.90
N SER A 128 19.42 -9.00 -11.94
CA SER A 128 20.20 -10.13 -12.45
C SER A 128 21.56 -9.77 -13.07
N ARG A 129 21.78 -8.50 -13.45
CA ARG A 129 23.00 -8.03 -14.12
C ARG A 129 23.65 -6.87 -13.37
N PRO A 130 24.40 -7.15 -12.28
CA PRO A 130 24.99 -6.13 -11.42
C PRO A 130 25.80 -5.06 -12.18
N GLU A 131 26.50 -5.46 -13.23
CA GLU A 131 27.35 -4.62 -14.08
C GLU A 131 26.57 -3.65 -14.97
N ARG A 132 25.31 -3.97 -15.31
CA ARG A 132 24.42 -3.12 -16.13
C ARG A 132 23.36 -2.39 -15.33
N ARG A 133 23.21 -2.72 -14.05
CA ARG A 133 22.14 -2.24 -13.18
C ARG A 133 22.10 -0.71 -13.06
N ALA A 134 23.25 -0.05 -12.90
CA ALA A 134 23.28 1.41 -12.79
C ALA A 134 22.78 2.11 -14.07
N GLU A 135 23.14 1.57 -15.24
CA GLU A 135 22.64 2.04 -16.52
C GLU A 135 21.14 1.80 -16.67
N ALA A 136 20.67 0.58 -16.34
CA ALA A 136 19.26 0.23 -16.40
C ALA A 136 18.39 1.10 -15.48
N MET A 137 18.87 1.41 -14.27
CA MET A 137 18.17 2.32 -13.33
C MET A 137 18.09 3.74 -13.88
N ARG A 138 19.15 4.23 -14.53
CA ARG A 138 19.13 5.56 -15.18
C ARG A 138 18.17 5.60 -16.35
N GLU A 139 18.13 4.57 -17.19
CA GLU A 139 17.17 4.46 -18.28
C GLU A 139 15.72 4.38 -17.77
N LEU A 140 15.49 3.60 -16.70
CA LEU A 140 14.20 3.55 -16.03
C LEU A 140 13.80 4.94 -15.53
N GLY A 141 14.72 5.65 -14.86
CA GLY A 141 14.49 7.01 -14.38
C GLY A 141 14.03 7.96 -15.49
N VAL A 142 14.61 7.88 -16.69
CA VAL A 142 14.16 8.70 -17.83
C VAL A 142 12.73 8.33 -18.26
N ARG A 143 12.43 7.03 -18.38
CA ARG A 143 11.11 6.55 -18.83
C ARG A 143 10.01 6.88 -17.83
N ILE A 144 10.22 6.59 -16.55
CA ILE A 144 9.23 6.84 -15.51
C ILE A 144 8.99 8.34 -15.34
N ASN A 145 10.02 9.19 -15.38
CA ASN A 145 9.84 10.63 -15.24
C ASN A 145 9.19 11.29 -16.48
N THR A 146 9.36 10.70 -17.66
CA THR A 146 8.58 11.12 -18.84
C THR A 146 7.10 10.83 -18.61
N PHE A 147 6.77 9.62 -18.18
CA PHE A 147 5.38 9.25 -17.88
C PHE A 147 4.79 10.05 -16.72
N LEU A 148 5.52 10.24 -15.62
CA LEU A 148 5.02 10.96 -14.44
C LEU A 148 4.74 12.43 -14.73
N ARG A 149 5.45 13.04 -15.68
CA ARG A 149 5.13 14.38 -16.19
C ARG A 149 3.78 14.40 -16.88
N ASP A 150 3.52 13.43 -17.76
CA ASP A 150 2.25 13.30 -18.48
C ASP A 150 1.10 12.96 -17.52
N ALA A 151 1.35 12.09 -16.54
CA ALA A 151 0.41 11.76 -15.48
C ALA A 151 0.06 12.97 -14.62
N ALA A 152 1.05 13.75 -14.19
CA ALA A 152 0.83 14.97 -13.44
C ALA A 152 0.01 16.00 -14.25
N ALA A 153 0.35 16.20 -15.52
CA ALA A 153 -0.43 17.08 -16.40
C ALA A 153 -1.89 16.60 -16.53
N THR A 154 -2.09 15.31 -16.79
CA THR A 154 -3.42 14.68 -16.92
C THR A 154 -4.27 14.85 -15.65
N VAL A 155 -3.68 14.61 -14.47
CA VAL A 155 -4.39 14.80 -13.20
C VAL A 155 -4.75 16.28 -12.99
N ARG A 156 -3.83 17.20 -13.32
CA ARG A 156 -4.03 18.65 -13.16
C ARG A 156 -5.09 19.26 -14.07
N GLU A 157 -5.49 18.58 -15.15
CA GLU A 157 -6.66 18.98 -15.95
C GLU A 157 -7.97 18.94 -15.15
N ARG A 158 -8.04 18.08 -14.13
CA ARG A 158 -9.27 17.84 -13.36
C ARG A 158 -9.13 18.18 -11.88
N PHE A 159 -7.97 17.98 -11.29
CA PHE A 159 -7.77 18.05 -9.85
C PHE A 159 -6.80 19.15 -9.43
N GLN A 160 -7.26 20.01 -8.51
CA GLN A 160 -6.53 21.20 -8.05
C GLN A 160 -5.98 21.08 -6.62
N GLY A 161 -6.04 19.90 -5.99
CA GLY A 161 -5.49 19.63 -4.66
C GLY A 161 -4.03 19.18 -4.67
N LYS A 162 -3.51 18.67 -3.54
CA LYS A 162 -2.12 18.18 -3.43
C LYS A 162 -1.92 16.89 -4.24
N LEU A 163 -0.81 16.78 -4.94
CA LEU A 163 -0.46 15.66 -5.80
C LEU A 163 0.84 15.00 -5.35
N THR A 164 0.88 13.68 -5.36
CA THR A 164 2.10 12.90 -5.10
C THR A 164 2.13 11.64 -5.96
N TYR A 165 3.18 10.85 -5.81
CA TYR A 165 3.42 9.56 -6.45
C TYR A 165 4.12 8.65 -5.45
N ALA A 166 3.66 7.41 -5.25
CA ALA A 166 4.28 6.50 -4.29
C ALA A 166 5.39 5.69 -4.97
N SER A 167 6.64 6.06 -4.69
CA SER A 167 7.81 5.56 -5.40
C SER A 167 8.54 4.45 -4.64
N ILE A 168 9.25 3.60 -5.39
CA ILE A 168 10.33 2.76 -4.88
C ILE A 168 11.71 3.36 -5.19
N GLN A 169 12.72 2.97 -4.40
CA GLN A 169 14.00 3.68 -4.28
C GLN A 169 14.75 3.82 -5.61
N PHE A 170 14.58 2.91 -6.56
CA PHE A 170 15.32 2.91 -7.82
C PHE A 170 14.63 3.61 -9.00
N GLU A 171 13.45 4.22 -8.81
CA GLU A 171 12.74 4.95 -9.87
C GLU A 171 13.32 6.35 -10.15
N GLN A 172 14.13 6.90 -9.23
CA GLN A 172 14.80 8.20 -9.40
C GLN A 172 13.81 9.33 -9.80
N VAL A 173 12.70 9.42 -9.08
CA VAL A 173 11.60 10.35 -9.39
C VAL A 173 12.05 11.81 -9.34
N ASP A 174 11.68 12.57 -10.37
CA ASP A 174 11.71 14.02 -10.41
C ASP A 174 10.47 14.57 -9.68
N TRP A 175 10.68 14.98 -8.44
CA TRP A 175 9.62 15.48 -7.57
C TRP A 175 9.13 16.88 -7.96
N THR A 176 9.65 17.53 -9.00
CA THR A 176 9.30 18.92 -9.38
C THR A 176 7.78 19.12 -9.54
N PHE A 177 7.08 18.14 -10.13
CA PHE A 177 5.64 18.22 -10.44
C PHE A 177 4.71 17.78 -9.29
N PHE A 178 5.27 17.37 -8.16
CA PHE A 178 4.56 16.80 -7.02
C PHE A 178 4.71 17.69 -5.78
N ASP A 179 3.69 17.72 -4.92
CA ASP A 179 3.69 18.55 -3.73
C ASP A 179 4.34 17.85 -2.53
N ILE A 180 4.32 16.51 -2.52
CA ILE A 180 4.80 15.65 -1.44
C ILE A 180 5.73 14.59 -2.05
N VAL A 181 6.84 14.31 -1.37
CA VAL A 181 7.74 13.20 -1.69
C VAL A 181 7.21 11.96 -0.99
N THR A 182 6.91 10.90 -1.73
CA THR A 182 6.27 9.71 -1.17
C THR A 182 7.00 8.42 -1.54
N TYR A 183 7.26 7.56 -0.56
CA TYR A 183 7.94 6.28 -0.76
C TYR A 183 7.17 5.10 -0.17
N GLU A 184 7.23 3.98 -0.88
CA GLU A 184 7.07 2.64 -0.32
C GLU A 184 8.43 2.23 0.28
N LEU A 185 8.52 2.20 1.61
CA LEU A 185 9.78 2.10 2.35
C LEU A 185 9.73 0.96 3.38
N ILE A 186 10.21 -0.20 2.97
CA ILE A 186 10.20 -1.43 3.77
C ILE A 186 11.60 -1.69 4.34
N ARG A 187 11.72 -1.79 5.66
CA ARG A 187 12.96 -2.22 6.33
C ARG A 187 13.16 -3.72 6.12
N SER A 188 14.39 -4.12 5.79
CA SER A 188 14.86 -5.51 5.80
C SER A 188 16.06 -5.68 6.74
N ALA A 189 16.56 -6.90 6.91
CA ALA A 189 17.78 -7.14 7.68
C ALA A 189 19.01 -6.45 7.07
N GLU A 190 19.12 -6.43 5.73
CA GLU A 190 20.29 -5.92 5.01
C GLU A 190 20.48 -4.39 5.15
N VAL A 191 19.41 -3.67 5.50
CA VAL A 191 19.41 -2.21 5.63
C VAL A 191 19.01 -1.73 7.03
N ALA A 192 18.84 -2.63 8.00
CA ALA A 192 18.36 -2.28 9.33
C ALA A 192 19.28 -1.26 10.03
N ASP A 193 20.59 -1.43 9.87
CA ASP A 193 21.64 -0.58 10.47
C ASP A 193 21.64 0.86 9.95
N ARG A 194 21.15 1.07 8.72
CA ARG A 194 21.14 2.38 8.03
C ARG A 194 19.75 2.96 7.83
N PHE A 195 18.69 2.22 8.16
CA PHE A 195 17.31 2.59 7.82
C PHE A 195 16.92 3.94 8.43
N ARG A 196 17.20 4.14 9.72
CA ARG A 196 16.91 5.39 10.42
C ARG A 196 17.60 6.59 9.79
N ASP A 197 18.90 6.47 9.48
CA ASP A 197 19.67 7.56 8.86
C ASP A 197 19.18 7.85 7.42
N ALA A 198 18.73 6.83 6.69
CA ALA A 198 18.11 7.01 5.38
C ALA A 198 16.78 7.79 5.49
N VAL A 199 15.92 7.44 6.45
CA VAL A 199 14.67 8.18 6.72
C VAL A 199 14.97 9.64 7.06
N ARG A 200 15.92 9.89 7.98
CA ARG A 200 16.35 11.25 8.36
C ARG A 200 16.78 12.06 7.14
N THR A 201 17.58 11.44 6.27
CA THR A 201 18.07 12.08 5.04
C THR A 201 16.92 12.47 4.11
N LEU A 202 15.93 11.59 3.94
CA LEU A 202 14.76 11.87 3.11
C LEU A 202 13.89 12.98 3.73
N ALA A 203 13.69 12.96 5.06
CA ALA A 203 12.85 13.91 5.77
C ALA A 203 13.43 15.34 5.80
N GLN A 204 14.74 15.50 5.64
CA GLN A 204 15.41 16.80 5.50
C GLN A 204 15.26 17.44 4.11
N GLY A 205 14.57 16.78 3.19
CA GLY A 205 14.27 17.29 1.85
C GLY A 205 13.42 18.58 1.88
N PRO A 206 13.35 19.30 0.75
CA PRO A 206 12.62 20.58 0.67
C PRO A 206 11.09 20.45 0.63
N LYS A 207 10.56 19.23 0.55
CA LYS A 207 9.12 18.93 0.48
C LYS A 207 8.76 17.95 1.60
N PRO A 208 7.51 17.96 2.11
CA PRO A 208 7.05 16.98 3.07
C PRO A 208 7.30 15.55 2.57
N LEU A 209 7.69 14.67 3.48
CA LEU A 209 7.92 13.25 3.21
C LEU A 209 6.74 12.44 3.74
N ALA A 210 6.14 11.61 2.89
CA ALA A 210 5.17 10.62 3.28
C ALA A 210 5.67 9.19 3.01
N ILE A 211 5.29 8.25 3.87
CA ILE A 211 5.56 6.82 3.68
C ILE A 211 4.22 6.11 3.53
N THR A 212 3.89 5.66 2.32
CA THR A 212 2.60 5.02 1.99
C THR A 212 2.64 3.48 2.02
N GLY A 213 3.85 2.93 2.14
CA GLY A 213 4.12 1.51 2.00
C GLY A 213 5.12 0.99 2.99
N PHE A 214 4.66 0.58 4.16
CA PHE A 214 5.47 -0.19 5.08
C PHE A 214 4.58 -1.17 5.83
N GLY A 215 5.12 -2.37 6.07
CA GLY A 215 4.38 -3.45 6.67
C GLY A 215 5.21 -4.72 6.71
N THR A 216 4.73 -5.68 7.47
CA THR A 216 5.28 -7.04 7.47
C THR A 216 4.19 -8.04 7.79
N ALA A 217 4.48 -9.32 7.56
CA ALA A 217 3.56 -10.42 7.82
C ALA A 217 3.66 -10.92 9.27
N ALA A 218 2.67 -11.70 9.71
CA ALA A 218 2.58 -12.24 11.06
C ALA A 218 3.19 -13.65 11.17
N TYR A 219 4.38 -13.86 10.58
CA TYR A 219 5.19 -15.06 10.79
C TYR A 219 6.59 -14.70 11.27
N ARG A 220 7.22 -15.63 12.00
CA ARG A 220 8.54 -15.39 12.59
C ARG A 220 9.61 -15.11 11.54
N GLY A 221 10.29 -13.97 11.69
CA GLY A 221 11.31 -13.49 10.75
C GLY A 221 10.77 -12.72 9.55
N ALA A 222 9.46 -12.48 9.46
CA ALA A 222 8.86 -11.71 8.35
C ALA A 222 9.46 -10.29 8.22
N GLY A 223 9.68 -9.60 9.35
CA GLY A 223 10.20 -8.23 9.38
C GLY A 223 11.58 -8.06 8.74
N ASP A 224 12.35 -9.13 8.61
CA ASP A 224 13.71 -9.08 8.07
C ASP A 224 13.76 -9.36 6.56
N ARG A 225 12.65 -9.78 5.94
CA ARG A 225 12.60 -10.16 4.53
C ARG A 225 12.42 -9.00 3.57
N GLY A 226 12.05 -7.81 4.06
CA GLY A 226 11.76 -6.66 3.21
C GLY A 226 10.66 -6.97 2.19
N GLY A 227 10.84 -6.52 0.94
CA GLY A 227 9.90 -6.78 -0.16
C GLY A 227 9.67 -8.26 -0.50
N ARG A 228 10.49 -9.18 0.04
CA ARG A 228 10.35 -10.64 -0.17
C ARG A 228 9.40 -11.30 0.83
N VAL A 229 8.73 -10.53 1.70
CA VAL A 229 7.90 -11.06 2.78
C VAL A 229 6.77 -11.99 2.29
N LEU A 230 6.29 -11.82 1.05
CA LEU A 230 5.24 -12.62 0.44
C LEU A 230 5.74 -13.83 -0.39
N GLU A 231 7.05 -14.04 -0.55
CA GLU A 231 7.61 -15.21 -1.28
C GLU A 231 7.27 -16.57 -0.63
N VAL A 232 6.65 -16.54 0.54
CA VAL A 232 6.15 -17.73 1.25
C VAL A 232 4.80 -18.23 0.73
N VAL A 233 4.17 -17.51 -0.19
CA VAL A 233 2.83 -17.80 -0.69
C VAL A 233 2.90 -18.38 -2.10
N GLU A 234 2.30 -19.54 -2.28
CA GLU A 234 2.03 -20.10 -3.60
C GLU A 234 0.81 -19.41 -4.20
N HIS A 235 0.93 -18.91 -5.43
CA HIS A 235 -0.16 -18.27 -6.16
C HIS A 235 -0.59 -19.12 -7.34
N ASP A 236 -1.87 -19.06 -7.66
CA ASP A 236 -2.41 -19.71 -8.85
C ASP A 236 -1.76 -19.08 -10.11
N PRO A 237 -1.23 -19.89 -11.05
CA PRO A 237 -0.44 -19.38 -12.15
C PRO A 237 -1.25 -18.50 -13.12
N GLN A 238 -2.57 -18.70 -13.21
CA GLN A 238 -3.45 -17.98 -14.13
C GLN A 238 -4.08 -16.75 -13.47
N THR A 239 -4.66 -16.94 -12.29
CA THR A 239 -5.45 -15.91 -11.59
C THR A 239 -4.61 -15.08 -10.64
N LYS A 240 -3.41 -15.54 -10.29
CA LYS A 240 -2.52 -14.95 -9.28
C LYS A 240 -3.15 -14.85 -7.88
N ALA A 241 -4.26 -15.55 -7.64
CA ALA A 241 -4.85 -15.64 -6.31
C ALA A 241 -3.92 -16.44 -5.38
N PRO A 242 -3.78 -16.06 -4.11
CA PRO A 242 -3.04 -16.84 -3.14
C PRO A 242 -3.74 -18.18 -2.89
N VAL A 243 -2.98 -19.28 -2.91
CA VAL A 243 -3.52 -20.65 -2.78
C VAL A 243 -3.21 -21.21 -1.40
N ARG A 244 -1.94 -21.18 -0.99
CA ARG A 244 -1.45 -21.70 0.29
C ARG A 244 -0.03 -21.21 0.57
N LEU A 245 0.50 -21.46 1.76
CA LEU A 245 1.90 -21.27 2.09
C LEU A 245 2.76 -22.40 1.51
N ASN A 246 3.96 -22.07 1.00
CA ASN A 246 4.92 -23.04 0.46
C ASN A 246 5.74 -23.77 1.55
N GLY A 247 5.41 -23.54 2.82
CA GLY A 247 6.09 -24.10 3.98
C GLY A 247 5.30 -23.90 5.26
N ILE A 248 5.80 -24.46 6.37
CA ILE A 248 5.21 -24.26 7.69
C ILE A 248 5.91 -23.07 8.35
N TYR A 249 5.17 -21.98 8.53
CA TYR A 249 5.67 -20.74 9.12
C TYR A 249 5.02 -20.53 10.48
N GLU A 250 5.80 -20.37 11.56
CA GLU A 250 5.23 -20.09 12.89
C GLU A 250 4.62 -18.69 12.92
N ARG A 251 3.38 -18.59 13.43
CA ARG A 251 2.67 -17.31 13.60
C ARG A 251 3.38 -16.46 14.65
N ASP A 252 3.58 -15.18 14.33
CA ASP A 252 4.25 -14.19 15.16
C ASP A 252 3.60 -12.81 15.01
N GLU A 253 2.41 -12.64 15.60
CA GLU A 253 1.73 -11.33 15.61
C GLU A 253 2.50 -10.29 16.46
N ALA A 254 3.22 -10.74 17.48
CA ALA A 254 4.06 -9.87 18.31
C ALA A 254 5.24 -9.29 17.51
N GLY A 255 5.87 -10.10 16.65
CA GLY A 255 6.90 -9.65 15.72
C GLY A 255 6.40 -8.63 14.71
N GLN A 256 5.20 -8.84 14.13
CA GLN A 256 4.55 -7.84 13.27
C GLN A 256 4.30 -6.52 14.02
N ALA A 257 3.79 -6.59 15.25
CA ALA A 257 3.53 -5.43 16.10
C ALA A 257 4.80 -4.66 16.48
N ALA A 258 5.89 -5.38 16.78
CA ALA A 258 7.19 -4.80 17.09
C ALA A 258 7.78 -4.07 15.88
N TYR A 259 7.72 -4.68 14.69
CA TYR A 259 8.18 -4.08 13.44
C TYR A 259 7.44 -2.76 13.13
N LEU A 260 6.11 -2.76 13.16
CA LEU A 260 5.33 -1.55 12.90
C LEU A 260 5.58 -0.46 13.96
N SER A 261 5.73 -0.86 15.22
CA SER A 261 6.07 0.08 16.30
C SER A 261 7.42 0.74 16.07
N GLU A 262 8.45 -0.05 15.72
CA GLU A 262 9.80 0.44 15.41
C GLU A 262 9.76 1.46 14.26
N LEU A 263 9.12 1.12 13.13
CA LEU A 263 9.11 2.00 11.97
C LEU A 263 8.33 3.29 12.23
N LEU A 264 7.18 3.20 12.89
CA LEU A 264 6.39 4.38 13.28
C LEU A 264 7.19 5.30 14.22
N GLU A 265 7.97 4.75 15.15
CA GLU A 265 8.88 5.55 15.99
C GLU A 265 9.92 6.30 15.15
N ILE A 266 10.55 5.60 14.20
CA ILE A 266 11.57 6.18 13.34
C ILE A 266 10.95 7.32 12.53
N PHE A 267 9.80 7.09 11.92
CA PHE A 267 9.11 8.10 11.11
C PHE A 267 8.75 9.33 11.93
N GLU A 268 8.15 9.14 13.11
CA GLU A 268 7.82 10.23 14.05
C GLU A 268 9.08 11.00 14.48
N THR A 269 10.13 10.30 14.89
CA THR A 269 11.36 10.92 15.43
C THR A 269 12.15 11.68 14.37
N GLU A 270 12.20 11.15 13.14
CA GLU A 270 13.01 11.71 12.06
C GLU A 270 12.25 12.74 11.21
N GLY A 271 11.00 13.05 11.53
CA GLY A 271 10.24 14.14 10.92
C GLY A 271 9.50 13.78 9.63
N VAL A 272 9.06 12.53 9.47
CA VAL A 272 8.12 12.14 8.40
C VAL A 272 6.78 12.83 8.64
N ASP A 273 6.22 13.45 7.61
CA ASP A 273 4.96 14.19 7.68
C ASP A 273 3.74 13.25 7.80
N SER A 274 3.72 12.18 6.99
CA SER A 274 2.59 11.26 6.92
C SER A 274 3.05 9.80 6.78
N ALA A 275 2.43 8.87 7.50
CA ALA A 275 2.76 7.45 7.44
C ALA A 275 1.51 6.57 7.38
N PHE A 276 1.43 5.67 6.39
CA PHE A 276 0.31 4.76 6.18
C PHE A 276 0.79 3.31 6.27
N VAL A 277 0.41 2.63 7.35
CA VAL A 277 0.62 1.18 7.49
C VAL A 277 -0.09 0.47 6.34
N PHE A 278 0.64 -0.37 5.61
CA PHE A 278 0.13 -1.25 4.56
C PHE A 278 -0.09 -2.66 5.15
N LEU A 279 -1.31 -3.04 5.52
CA LEU A 279 -2.60 -2.37 5.34
C LEU A 279 -3.62 -2.77 6.43
N PHE A 280 -4.83 -2.21 6.44
CA PHE A 280 -5.86 -2.54 7.43
C PHE A 280 -6.22 -4.03 7.42
N ALA A 281 -6.68 -4.54 6.27
CA ALA A 281 -7.05 -5.92 6.03
C ALA A 281 -6.56 -6.35 4.63
N LEU A 282 -6.19 -7.61 4.45
CA LEU A 282 -5.73 -8.14 3.17
C LEU A 282 -6.70 -9.23 2.64
N PRO A 283 -7.64 -8.89 1.75
CA PRO A 283 -8.53 -9.86 1.12
C PRO A 283 -7.76 -11.00 0.44
N GLY A 284 -8.29 -12.23 0.54
CA GLY A 284 -7.64 -13.43 0.00
C GLY A 284 -6.67 -14.13 0.97
N TYR A 285 -6.44 -13.58 2.17
CA TYR A 285 -5.56 -14.16 3.19
C TYR A 285 -6.36 -14.55 4.45
N PRO A 286 -7.19 -15.60 4.39
CA PRO A 286 -8.04 -16.01 5.51
C PRO A 286 -7.22 -16.58 6.68
N HIS A 287 -7.78 -16.43 7.87
CA HIS A 287 -7.29 -17.06 9.08
C HIS A 287 -7.89 -18.47 9.21
N ARG A 288 -7.03 -19.49 9.22
CA ARG A 288 -7.44 -20.91 9.32
C ARG A 288 -6.59 -21.66 10.35
N PRO A 289 -6.74 -21.35 11.65
CA PRO A 289 -5.85 -21.86 12.69
C PRO A 289 -6.00 -23.36 12.96
N ASP A 290 -7.17 -23.94 12.68
CA ASP A 290 -7.53 -25.30 13.08
C ASP A 290 -7.25 -26.37 12.00
N GLY A 291 -6.77 -25.97 10.83
CA GLY A 291 -6.51 -26.83 9.66
C GLY A 291 -5.04 -27.15 9.40
N ASP A 292 -4.70 -27.49 8.14
CA ASP A 292 -3.30 -27.55 7.70
C ASP A 292 -2.66 -26.16 7.90
N PRO A 293 -1.52 -26.04 8.62
CA PRO A 293 -0.86 -24.76 8.83
C PRO A 293 -0.53 -23.98 7.55
N ARG A 294 -0.44 -24.66 6.40
CA ARG A 294 -0.21 -24.04 5.09
C ARG A 294 -1.45 -23.34 4.53
N ASP A 295 -2.64 -23.68 5.01
CA ASP A 295 -3.88 -23.05 4.56
C ASP A 295 -4.20 -21.76 5.34
N ASP A 296 -3.49 -21.50 6.46
CA ASP A 296 -3.57 -20.27 7.26
C ASP A 296 -2.79 -19.12 6.59
N LEU A 297 -3.28 -18.66 5.44
CA LEU A 297 -2.66 -17.60 4.64
C LEU A 297 -2.50 -16.29 5.42
N ASP A 298 -3.36 -16.01 6.42
CA ASP A 298 -3.24 -14.83 7.29
C ASP A 298 -1.85 -14.68 7.95
N ARG A 299 -1.08 -15.77 8.12
CA ARG A 299 0.31 -15.69 8.60
C ARG A 299 1.20 -14.87 7.68
N ALA A 300 0.99 -14.98 6.36
CA ALA A 300 1.66 -14.17 5.34
C ALA A 300 0.93 -12.82 5.10
N GLY A 301 -0.25 -12.62 5.70
CA GLY A 301 -1.05 -11.42 5.50
C GLY A 301 -0.44 -10.19 6.16
N LEU A 302 -0.25 -9.13 5.37
CA LEU A 302 0.25 -7.83 5.83
C LEU A 302 -0.80 -7.03 6.62
N GLY A 303 -2.08 -7.45 6.55
CA GLY A 303 -3.18 -6.86 7.31
C GLY A 303 -2.91 -6.83 8.82
N ILE A 304 -3.34 -5.74 9.48
CA ILE A 304 -3.33 -5.65 10.95
C ILE A 304 -4.58 -6.26 11.61
N VAL A 305 -5.55 -6.70 10.81
CA VAL A 305 -6.64 -7.59 11.21
C VAL A 305 -6.52 -8.91 10.46
N LYS A 306 -7.05 -9.98 11.04
CA LYS A 306 -7.14 -11.30 10.43
C LYS A 306 -8.56 -11.59 9.98
N LEU A 307 -8.73 -12.06 8.75
CA LEU A 307 -10.04 -12.31 8.15
C LEU A 307 -10.58 -13.67 8.61
N LEU A 308 -11.85 -13.68 9.05
CA LEU A 308 -12.51 -14.84 9.62
C LEU A 308 -13.50 -15.41 8.60
N GLU A 309 -13.44 -16.71 8.33
CA GLU A 309 -14.35 -17.37 7.40
C GLU A 309 -15.55 -17.96 8.14
N GLY A 310 -16.75 -17.47 7.84
CA GLY A 310 -18.00 -18.03 8.36
C GLY A 310 -18.32 -17.71 9.82
N HIS A 311 -17.57 -16.81 10.46
CA HIS A 311 -17.87 -16.34 11.81
C HIS A 311 -17.46 -14.88 12.03
N ARG A 312 -17.94 -14.29 13.13
CA ARG A 312 -17.66 -12.90 13.51
C ARG A 312 -16.50 -12.81 14.51
N GLY A 313 -15.90 -11.62 14.59
CA GLY A 313 -14.88 -11.27 15.57
C GLY A 313 -15.41 -11.28 17.00
N GLN A 314 -14.51 -11.44 17.95
CA GLN A 314 -14.79 -11.30 19.39
C GLN A 314 -14.73 -9.82 19.80
N THR A 315 -13.72 -9.08 19.31
CA THR A 315 -13.57 -7.65 19.63
C THR A 315 -14.60 -6.80 18.88
N TYR A 316 -14.91 -7.17 17.64
CA TYR A 316 -15.92 -6.52 16.80
C TYR A 316 -16.96 -7.54 16.33
N PRO A 317 -18.02 -7.81 17.10
CA PRO A 317 -19.03 -8.84 16.78
C PRO A 317 -19.83 -8.58 15.51
N ASP A 318 -19.81 -7.34 15.01
CA ASP A 318 -20.40 -6.93 13.74
C ASP A 318 -19.47 -7.17 12.54
N MET A 319 -18.24 -7.66 12.74
CA MET A 319 -17.22 -7.82 11.71
C MET A 319 -16.77 -9.26 11.50
N GLU A 320 -16.36 -9.58 10.26
CA GLU A 320 -15.78 -10.88 9.85
C GLU A 320 -14.25 -10.84 9.91
N TRP A 321 -13.71 -10.09 10.87
CA TRP A 321 -12.29 -10.01 11.14
C TRP A 321 -12.04 -9.78 12.63
N GLU A 322 -10.84 -10.14 13.09
CA GLU A 322 -10.38 -9.89 14.46
C GLU A 322 -9.07 -9.08 14.43
N PRO A 323 -8.86 -8.11 15.34
CA PRO A 323 -7.56 -7.45 15.49
C PRO A 323 -6.41 -8.43 15.71
N LYS A 324 -5.28 -8.19 15.06
CA LYS A 324 -3.99 -8.78 15.44
C LYS A 324 -3.33 -7.93 16.53
N ALA A 325 -2.27 -8.44 17.16
CA ALA A 325 -1.44 -7.64 18.07
C ALA A 325 -0.94 -6.32 17.43
N ALA A 326 -0.70 -6.32 16.12
CA ALA A 326 -0.31 -5.14 15.34
C ALA A 326 -1.34 -4.00 15.40
N PHE A 327 -2.65 -4.30 15.48
CA PHE A 327 -3.70 -3.29 15.58
C PHE A 327 -3.51 -2.42 16.83
N ALA A 328 -3.30 -3.06 17.99
CA ALA A 328 -3.12 -2.37 19.26
C ALA A 328 -1.83 -1.53 19.28
N ALA A 329 -0.75 -2.07 18.70
CA ALA A 329 0.52 -1.37 18.57
C ALA A 329 0.40 -0.10 17.69
N VAL A 330 -0.27 -0.20 16.54
CA VAL A 330 -0.53 0.95 15.66
C VAL A 330 -1.42 1.99 16.37
N ALA A 331 -2.51 1.56 17.02
CA ALA A 331 -3.38 2.46 17.79
C ALA A 331 -2.61 3.23 18.88
N GLN A 332 -1.66 2.56 19.56
CA GLN A 332 -0.86 3.20 20.60
C GLN A 332 0.10 4.25 20.04
N ARG A 333 0.67 4.03 18.85
CA ARG A 333 1.56 4.98 18.18
C ARG A 333 0.80 6.20 17.67
N TYR A 334 -0.36 6.02 17.03
CA TYR A 334 -1.14 7.12 16.47
C TYR A 334 -1.97 7.94 17.47
N ARG A 335 -2.14 7.46 18.70
CA ARG A 335 -2.81 8.24 19.76
C ARG A 335 -1.98 9.44 20.25
N ARG A 336 -0.66 9.41 20.04
CA ARG A 336 0.29 10.39 20.60
C ARG A 336 0.23 11.71 19.82
#